data_AF-A0A7V9ZK45-F1
#
_entry.id   AF-A0A7V9ZK45-F1
#
_cell.length_a   1.000
_cell.length_b   1.000
_cell.length_c   1.000
_cell.angle_alpha   90.00
_cell.angle_beta   90.00
_cell.angle_gamma   90.00
#
_symmetry.space_group_name_H-M   'P 1'
#
loop_
_entity.id
_entity.type
_entity.pdbx_description
1 polymer ?
#
loop_
_entity_poly.entity_id
_entity_poly.type
_entity_poly.pdbx_seq_one_letter_code
_entity_poly.pdbx_strand_id
1 'polypeptide(L)' 'MDGHVLWHLVVLGTTLLAAAGGAILFISPMVFEEAPRGLEQAKPYIWAVSGLAVVLLGLEWLTIHCR' A
#
# COMPACT_ATOMS: atom_id res chain seq x y z
N MET A 1 17.13 -1.43 -17.94
CA MET A 1 15.79 -2.03 -17.72
C MET A 1 14.79 -1.22 -18.52
N ASP A 2 13.82 -1.88 -19.14
CA ASP A 2 12.76 -1.19 -19.86
C ASP A 2 11.95 -0.30 -18.88
N GLY A 3 11.61 0.91 -19.29
CA GLY A 3 10.88 1.87 -18.44
C GLY A 3 9.53 1.33 -18.00
N HIS A 4 8.88 0.52 -18.85
CA HIS A 4 7.63 -0.16 -18.54
C HIS A 4 7.77 -1.20 -17.43
N VAL A 5 8.84 -1.99 -17.46
CA VAL A 5 9.09 -3.03 -16.44
C VAL A 5 9.40 -2.38 -15.10
N LEU A 6 10.19 -1.31 -15.09
CA LEU A 6 10.48 -0.58 -13.85
C LEU A 6 9.22 0.06 -13.27
N TRP A 7 8.39 0.69 -14.10
CA TRP A 7 7.10 1.25 -13.69
C TRP A 7 6.19 0.20 -13.05
N HIS A 8 6.03 -0.94 -13.73
CA HIS A 8 5.20 -2.04 -13.23
C HIS A 8 5.69 -2.59 -11.87
N LEU A 9 7.01 -2.75 -11.71
CA LEU A 9 7.59 -3.21 -10.44
C LEU A 9 7.36 -2.21 -9.30
N VAL A 10 7.42 -0.91 -9.58
CA VAL A 10 7.16 0.13 -8.58
C VAL A 10 5.69 0.09 -8.14
N VAL A 11 4.74 -0.03 -9.08
CA VAL A 11 3.32 -0.08 -8.74
C VAL A 11 2.98 -1.38 -8.02
N LEU A 12 3.53 -2.51 -8.45
CA LEU A 12 3.38 -3.79 -7.77
C LEU A 12 3.95 -3.76 -6.34
N GLY A 13 5.15 -3.21 -6.16
CA GLY A 13 5.79 -3.11 -4.85
C GLY A 13 5.01 -2.21 -3.89
N THR A 14 4.53 -1.07 -4.37
CA THR A 14 3.73 -0.13 -3.56
C THR A 14 2.36 -0.69 -3.19
N THR A 15 1.70 -1.39 -4.11
CA THR A 15 0.42 -2.07 -3.83
C THR A 15 0.57 -3.22 -2.85
N LEU A 16 1.62 -4.05 -2.97
CA LEU A 16 1.91 -5.10 -1.99
C LEU A 16 2.24 -4.53 -0.60
N LEU A 17 3.01 -3.45 -0.53
CA LEU A 17 3.32 -2.78 0.73
C LEU A 17 2.06 -2.23 1.40
N ALA A 18 1.18 -1.59 0.63
CA ALA A 18 -0.11 -1.11 1.11
C ALA A 18 -1.00 -2.26 1.61
N ALA A 19 -1.09 -3.36 0.86
CA ALA A 19 -1.86 -4.53 1.25
C ALA A 19 -1.34 -5.15 2.55
N ALA A 20 -0.01 -5.27 2.70
CA ALA A 20 0.61 -5.75 3.93
C ALA A 20 0.33 -4.82 5.11
N GLY A 21 0.47 -3.51 4.93
CA GLY A 21 0.15 -2.51 5.95
C GLY A 21 -1.32 -2.55 6.39
N GLY A 22 -2.24 -2.63 5.43
CA GLY A 22 -3.67 -2.79 5.69
C GLY A 22 -3.99 -4.08 6.44
N ALA A 23 -3.35 -5.20 6.07
CA ALA A 23 -3.50 -6.48 6.77
C ALA A 23 -3.00 -6.38 8.22
N ILE A 24 -1.88 -5.72 8.48
CA ILE A 24 -1.37 -5.50 9.85
C ILE A 24 -2.39 -4.68 10.67
N LEU A 25 -2.93 -3.60 10.11
CA LEU A 25 -3.94 -2.79 10.80
C LEU A 25 -5.23 -3.55 11.08
N PHE A 26 -5.63 -4.45 10.18
CA PHE A 26 -6.83 -5.26 10.31
C PHE A 26 -6.66 -6.40 11.33
N ILE A 27 -5.53 -7.10 11.29
CA ILE A 27 -5.23 -8.26 12.14
C ILE A 27 -4.84 -7.83 13.55
N SER A 28 -4.14 -6.71 13.71
CA SER A 28 -3.65 -6.26 15.02
C SER A 28 -4.73 -6.18 16.12
N PRO A 29 -5.92 -5.61 15.93
CA PRO A 29 -6.94 -5.58 16.98
C PRO A 29 -7.54 -6.95 17.29
N MET A 30 -7.36 -7.95 16.42
CA MET A 30 -7.81 -9.33 16.67
C MET A 30 -6.78 -10.13 17.47
N VAL A 31 -5.50 -9.79 17.34
CA VAL A 31 -4.38 -10.52 17.97
C VAL A 31 -3.99 -9.89 19.32
N PHE A 32 -4.12 -8.58 19.45
CA PHE A 32 -3.70 -7.84 20.64
C PHE A 32 -4.90 -7.19 21.31
N GLU A 33 -5.03 -7.38 22.63
CA GLU A 33 -6.07 -6.73 23.45
C GLU A 33 -5.88 -5.21 23.52
N GLU A 34 -4.63 -4.75 23.54
CA GLU A 34 -4.25 -3.34 23.40
C GLU A 34 -3.36 -3.16 22.18
N ALA A 35 -3.67 -2.14 21.37
CA ALA A 35 -2.86 -1.83 20.20
C ALA A 35 -1.42 -1.46 20.62
N PRO A 36 -0.38 -2.05 20.00
CA PRO A 36 0.99 -1.70 20.33
C PRO A 36 1.22 -0.20 20.10
N ARG A 37 1.82 0.50 21.07
CA ARG A 37 2.05 1.97 21.00
C ARG A 37 2.72 2.43 19.71
N GLY A 38 3.62 1.63 19.15
CA GLY A 38 4.26 1.91 17.87
C GLY A 38 3.29 1.87 16.68
N LEU A 39 2.25 1.04 16.74
CA LEU A 39 1.23 0.93 15.69
C LEU A 39 0.32 2.15 15.65
N GLU A 40 -0.02 2.72 16.80
CA GLU A 40 -0.81 3.97 16.84
C GLU A 40 -0.09 5.13 16.18
N GLN A 41 1.22 5.22 16.36
CA GLN A 41 2.05 6.24 15.70
C GLN A 41 2.26 5.93 14.21
N ALA A 42 2.32 4.64 13.83
CA ALA A 42 2.53 4.20 12.45
C ALA A 42 1.25 4.26 11.60
N LYS A 43 0.06 4.16 12.21
CA LYS A 43 -1.26 4.22 11.56
C LYS A 43 -1.39 5.29 10.47
N PRO A 44 -1.12 6.59 10.74
CA PRO A 44 -1.26 7.63 9.72
C PRO A 44 -0.35 7.40 8.50
N TYR A 45 0.87 6.91 8.72
CA TYR A 45 1.80 6.59 7.63
C TYR A 45 1.31 5.41 6.80
N ILE A 46 0.78 4.36 7.44
CA ILE A 46 0.22 3.20 6.74
C ILE A 46 -0.97 3.63 5.88
N TRP A 47 -1.85 4.48 6.40
CA TRP A 47 -2.96 5.04 5.64
C TRP A 47 -2.48 5.90 4.46
N ALA A 48 -1.48 6.76 4.67
CA ALA A 48 -0.91 7.60 3.62
C ALA A 48 -0.28 6.77 2.49
N VAL A 49 0.52 5.75 2.84
CA VAL A 49 1.13 4.83 1.87
C VAL A 49 0.07 4.03 1.13
N SER A 50 -0.99 3.60 1.82
CA SER A 50 -2.09 2.89 1.19
C SER A 50 -2.84 3.77 0.19
N GLY A 51 -3.11 5.03 0.55
CA GLY A 51 -3.71 6.01 -0.37
C GLY A 51 -2.84 6.26 -1.60
N LEU A 52 -1.51 6.40 -1.41
CA LEU A 52 -0.57 6.56 -2.52
C LEU A 52 -0.58 5.35 -3.46
N ALA A 53 -0.60 4.13 -2.92
CA ALA A 53 -0.66 2.91 -3.71
C ALA A 53 -1.94 2.82 -4.56
N VAL A 54 -3.09 3.24 -4.03
CA VAL A 54 -4.35 3.30 -4.78
C VAL A 54 -4.25 4.29 -5.94
N VAL A 55 -3.64 5.47 -5.72
CA VAL A 55 -3.42 6.46 -6.77
C VAL A 55 -2.49 5.91 -7.85
N LEU A 56 -1.37 5.30 -7.47
CA LEU A 56 -0.40 4.71 -8.41
C LEU A 56 -1.03 3.59 -9.23
N LEU A 57 -1.82 2.71 -8.61
CA LEU A 57 -2.55 1.66 -9.30
C LEU A 57 -3.57 2.23 -10.29
N GLY A 58 -4.30 3.28 -9.89
CA GLY A 58 -5.23 3.98 -10.76
C GLY A 58 -4.53 4.62 -11.97
N LEU A 59 -3.36 5.23 -11.75
CA LEU A 59 -2.54 5.78 -12.82
C LEU A 59 -2.02 4.68 -13.76
N GLU A 60 -1.51 3.58 -13.21
CA GLU A 60 -1.06 2.45 -14.03
C GLU A 60 -2.22 1.90 -14.88
N TRP A 61 -3.38 1.68 -14.27
CA TRP A 61 -4.57 1.22 -14.97
C TRP A 61 -4.95 2.17 -16.12
N LEU A 62 -5.01 3.48 -15.88
CA LEU A 62 -5.31 4.48 -16.90
C LEU A 62 -4.28 4.48 -18.03
N THR A 63 -2.99 4.35 -17.71
CA THR A 63 -1.92 4.35 -18.72
C THR A 63 -1.93 3.10 -19.60
N ILE A 64 -2.35 1.95 -19.08
CA ILE A 64 -2.33 0.65 -19.78
C ILE A 64 -3.65 0.36 -20.49
N HIS A 65 -4.80 0.65 -19.87
CA HIS A 65 -6.12 0.19 -20.34
C HIS A 65 -6.99 1.29 -20.96
N CYS A 66 -6.73 2.56 -20.65
CA CYS A 66 -7.51 3.69 -21.16
C CYS A 66 -6.78 4.49 -22.25
N ARG A 67 -5.62 4.01 -22.69
CA ARG A 67 -4.83 4.55 -23.79
C ARG A 67 -4.84 3.58 -24.96
#